data_AF-X7ZZH6-F1
#
_entry.id   AF-X7ZZH6-F1
#
_cell.length_a   1.000
_cell.length_b   1.000
_cell.length_c   1.000
_cell.angle_alpha   90.00
_cell.angle_beta   90.00
_cell.angle_gamma   90.00
#
_symmetry.space_group_name_H-M   'P 1'
#
loop_
_entity.id
_entity.type
_entity.pdbx_description
1 polymer ?
#
loop_
_entity_poly.entity_id
_entity_poly.type
_entity_poly.pdbx_seq_one_letter_code
_entity_poly.pdbx_strand_id
1 'polypeptide(L)'
;MRQKLGVTVHALTVPLVTAADGAKFGKSTGGGNLWLDPEMTTPYAWYQYFINTADADVIRYLRWFTFLSADELADLEEATASRPQERVAQRTLARELTTLVHGEAATEAVEHASRALFGRGELARLDEATLAAALRETRLPS
;
A
#
# COMPACT_ATOMS: atom_id res chain seq x y z
N MET A 1 -26.97 -11.72 -23.08
CA MET A 1 -26.35 -10.94 -24.18
C MET A 1 -26.58 -11.60 -25.54
N ARG A 2 -25.92 -12.72 -25.89
CA ARG A 2 -26.08 -13.38 -27.21
C ARG A 2 -27.52 -13.79 -27.57
N GLN A 3 -28.25 -14.39 -26.62
CA GLN A 3 -29.64 -14.83 -26.83
C GLN A 3 -30.64 -13.68 -27.09
N LYS A 4 -30.37 -12.46 -26.60
CA LYS A 4 -31.25 -11.30 -26.81
C LYS A 4 -30.80 -10.39 -27.95
N LEU A 5 -29.50 -10.27 -28.19
CA LEU A 5 -28.93 -9.24 -29.07
C LEU A 5 -28.21 -9.82 -30.30
N GLY A 6 -28.08 -11.14 -30.42
CA GLY A 6 -27.44 -11.79 -31.58
C GLY A 6 -25.93 -11.56 -31.74
N VAL A 7 -25.32 -10.72 -30.89
CA VAL A 7 -23.90 -10.37 -30.97
C VAL A 7 -23.01 -11.26 -30.11
N THR A 8 -21.80 -11.50 -30.60
CA THR A 8 -20.70 -12.13 -29.86
C THR A 8 -20.02 -11.05 -29.01
N VAL A 9 -19.78 -11.36 -27.74
CA VAL A 9 -19.05 -10.51 -26.80
C VAL A 9 -17.90 -11.31 -26.19
N HIS A 10 -16.89 -10.60 -25.70
CA HIS A 10 -15.74 -11.18 -25.00
C HIS A 10 -15.83 -10.92 -23.50
N ALA A 11 -15.22 -11.81 -22.72
CA ALA A 11 -15.08 -11.66 -21.28
C ALA A 11 -13.62 -11.94 -20.91
N LEU A 12 -13.08 -11.13 -20.00
CA LEU A 12 -11.76 -11.31 -19.42
C LEU A 12 -11.90 -11.19 -17.90
N THR A 13 -11.25 -12.09 -17.17
CA THR A 13 -11.21 -12.09 -15.72
C THR A 13 -9.82 -11.70 -15.22
N VAL A 14 -9.77 -11.17 -14.00
CA VAL A 14 -8.52 -10.87 -13.28
C VAL A 14 -8.33 -11.86 -12.14
N PRO A 15 -7.08 -12.17 -11.76
CA PRO A 15 -6.81 -13.07 -10.64
C PRO A 15 -7.32 -12.48 -9.31
N LEU A 16 -7.74 -13.35 -8.41
CA LEU A 16 -7.96 -12.97 -7.02
C LEU A 16 -6.60 -12.79 -6.33
N VAL A 17 -6.47 -11.74 -5.53
CA VAL A 17 -5.23 -11.39 -4.86
C VAL A 17 -5.16 -12.14 -3.53
N THR A 18 -4.14 -12.98 -3.38
CA THR A 18 -3.84 -13.77 -2.17
C THR A 18 -2.38 -13.55 -1.83
N ALA A 19 -2.06 -13.34 -0.54
CA ALA A 19 -0.69 -13.24 -0.08
C ALA A 19 0.03 -14.60 -0.18
N ALA A 20 1.36 -14.60 -0.26
CA ALA A 20 2.15 -15.83 -0.40
C ALA A 20 1.98 -16.78 0.81
N ASP A 21 1.64 -16.24 1.98
CA ASP A 21 1.33 -16.99 3.21
C ASP A 21 -0.10 -17.56 3.26
N GLY A 22 -0.92 -17.34 2.21
CA GLY A 22 -2.30 -17.79 2.12
C GLY A 22 -3.32 -16.84 2.76
N ALA A 23 -2.89 -15.71 3.34
CA ALA A 23 -3.81 -14.71 3.85
C ALA A 23 -4.56 -13.99 2.71
N LYS A 24 -5.83 -13.62 3.00
CA LYS A 24 -6.62 -12.81 2.06
C LYS A 24 -6.08 -11.38 2.04
N PHE A 25 -5.83 -10.87 0.84
CA PHE A 25 -5.48 -9.47 0.61
C PHE A 25 -6.60 -8.53 1.12
N GLY A 26 -6.22 -7.36 1.63
CA GLY A 26 -7.15 -6.35 2.15
C GLY A 26 -7.68 -6.61 3.56
N LYS A 27 -7.12 -7.59 4.30
CA LYS A 27 -7.38 -7.74 5.74
C LYS A 27 -6.29 -7.08 6.55
N SER A 28 -6.65 -6.14 7.41
CA SER A 28 -5.75 -5.60 8.43
C SER A 28 -5.40 -6.66 9.48
N THR A 29 -4.32 -6.45 10.23
CA THR A 29 -3.86 -7.30 11.34
C THR A 29 -4.91 -7.51 12.44
N GLY A 30 -5.94 -6.65 12.51
CA GLY A 30 -7.09 -6.78 13.43
C GLY A 30 -8.33 -7.48 12.85
N GLY A 31 -8.26 -8.03 11.62
CA GLY A 31 -9.38 -8.76 10.99
C GLY A 31 -10.43 -7.90 10.28
N GLY A 32 -10.23 -6.58 10.18
CA GLY A 32 -11.09 -5.65 9.46
C GLY A 32 -10.68 -5.45 7.99
N ASN A 33 -11.62 -4.96 7.16
CA ASN A 33 -11.36 -4.58 5.78
C ASN A 33 -10.48 -3.32 5.70
N LEU A 34 -9.64 -3.24 4.66
CA LEU A 34 -8.97 -2.02 4.25
C LEU A 34 -9.91 -1.21 3.35
N TRP A 35 -10.34 -0.03 3.81
CA TRP A 35 -11.27 0.82 3.08
C TRP A 35 -10.53 1.90 2.29
N LEU A 36 -11.12 2.36 1.17
CA LEU A 36 -10.60 3.51 0.43
C LEU A 36 -11.01 4.85 1.06
N ASP A 37 -12.07 4.84 1.87
CA ASP A 37 -12.57 6.03 2.56
C ASP A 37 -11.60 6.42 3.70
N PRO A 38 -11.04 7.64 3.70
CA PRO A 38 -10.07 8.09 4.69
C PRO A 38 -10.63 8.18 6.12
N GLU A 39 -11.96 8.27 6.29
CA GLU A 39 -12.60 8.25 7.62
C GLU A 39 -12.70 6.83 8.20
N MET A 40 -12.75 5.82 7.33
CA MET A 40 -12.81 4.40 7.73
C MET A 40 -11.43 3.76 7.85
N THR A 41 -10.52 4.11 6.93
CA THR A 41 -9.12 3.71 6.95
C THR A 41 -8.30 4.94 6.66
N THR A 42 -7.64 5.47 7.69
CA THR A 42 -6.84 6.69 7.53
C THR A 42 -5.74 6.49 6.49
N PRO A 43 -5.30 7.55 5.78
CA PRO A 43 -4.19 7.45 4.85
C PRO A 43 -2.92 6.88 5.50
N TYR A 44 -2.71 7.12 6.79
CA TYR A 44 -1.60 6.54 7.54
C TYR A 44 -1.75 5.02 7.67
N ALA A 45 -2.91 4.52 8.11
CA ALA A 45 -3.17 3.08 8.20
C ALA A 45 -3.10 2.39 6.81
N TRP A 46 -3.59 3.07 5.77
CA TRP A 46 -3.46 2.63 4.38
C TRP A 46 -1.99 2.49 3.97
N TYR A 47 -1.19 3.53 4.16
CA TYR A 47 0.25 3.51 3.86
C TYR A 47 0.97 2.41 4.67
N GLN A 48 0.66 2.28 5.97
CA GLN A 48 1.23 1.27 6.85
C GLN A 48 0.84 -0.16 6.45
N TYR A 49 -0.33 -0.37 5.84
CA TYR A 49 -0.68 -1.67 5.30
C TYR A 49 0.28 -2.09 4.18
N PHE A 50 0.51 -1.20 3.21
CA PHE A 50 1.36 -1.52 2.05
C PHE A 50 2.85 -1.50 2.36
N ILE A 51 3.32 -0.63 3.25
CA ILE A 51 4.74 -0.62 3.65
C ILE A 51 5.16 -1.93 4.33
N ASN A 52 4.19 -2.63 4.93
CA ASN A 52 4.40 -3.91 5.61
C ASN A 52 4.24 -5.13 4.71
N THR A 53 4.02 -4.95 3.40
CA THR A 53 3.99 -6.05 2.42
C THR A 53 5.27 -6.89 2.50
N ALA A 54 5.11 -8.21 2.47
CA ALA A 54 6.21 -9.16 2.49
C ALA A 54 7.07 -9.05 1.20
N ASP A 55 8.37 -9.30 1.32
CA ASP A 55 9.30 -9.30 0.17
C ASP A 55 8.83 -10.27 -0.93
N ALA A 56 8.26 -11.41 -0.54
CA ALA A 56 7.72 -12.41 -1.47
C ALA A 56 6.52 -11.92 -2.30
N ASP A 57 5.83 -10.87 -1.87
CA ASP A 57 4.59 -10.37 -2.49
C ASP A 57 4.78 -9.02 -3.19
N VAL A 58 5.73 -8.20 -2.74
CA VAL A 58 5.82 -6.78 -3.10
C VAL A 58 5.99 -6.54 -4.61
N ILE A 59 6.85 -7.32 -5.29
CA ILE A 59 7.08 -7.17 -6.74
C ILE A 59 5.84 -7.56 -7.54
N ARG A 60 5.13 -8.61 -7.09
CA ARG A 60 3.85 -9.02 -7.70
C ARG A 60 2.79 -7.96 -7.52
N TYR A 61 2.71 -7.33 -6.35
CA TYR A 61 1.74 -6.28 -6.06
C TYR A 61 2.05 -5.01 -6.85
N LEU A 62 3.31 -4.59 -6.92
CA LEU A 62 3.74 -3.48 -7.77
C LEU A 62 3.30 -3.71 -9.22
N ARG A 63 3.56 -4.91 -9.76
CA ARG A 63 3.18 -5.26 -11.14
C ARG A 63 1.66 -5.27 -11.39
N TRP A 64 0.84 -5.53 -10.37
CA TRP A 64 -0.62 -5.60 -10.53
C TRP A 64 -1.33 -4.28 -10.27
N PHE A 65 -0.79 -3.46 -9.38
CA PHE A 65 -1.51 -2.28 -8.87
C PHE A 65 -0.89 -0.95 -9.27
N THR A 66 0.25 -0.95 -9.96
CA THR A 66 0.93 0.27 -10.42
C THR A 66 1.14 0.23 -11.93
N PHE A 67 1.58 1.36 -12.49
CA PHE A 67 1.91 1.49 -13.91
C PHE A 67 3.42 1.46 -14.18
N LEU A 68 4.22 0.93 -13.24
CA LEU A 68 5.66 0.81 -13.40
C LEU A 68 6.01 -0.08 -14.60
N SER A 69 7.06 0.32 -15.30
CA SER A 69 7.63 -0.44 -16.41
C SER A 69 8.31 -1.73 -15.94
N ALA A 70 8.57 -2.63 -16.88
CA ALA A 70 9.27 -3.87 -16.59
C ALA A 70 10.69 -3.64 -16.06
N ASP A 71 11.38 -2.62 -16.57
CA ASP A 71 12.74 -2.25 -16.13
C ASP A 71 12.72 -1.71 -14.69
N GLU A 72 11.78 -0.82 -14.36
CA GLU A 72 11.60 -0.33 -12.99
C GLU A 72 11.27 -1.46 -12.00
N LEU A 73 10.45 -2.43 -12.41
CA LEU A 73 10.16 -3.60 -11.60
C LEU A 73 11.40 -4.48 -11.38
N ALA A 74 12.24 -4.65 -12.40
CA ALA A 74 13.49 -5.41 -12.29
C ALA A 74 14.48 -4.75 -11.33
N ASP A 75 14.60 -3.41 -11.39
CA ASP A 75 15.43 -2.65 -10.45
C ASP A 75 14.94 -2.78 -9.00
N LEU A 76 13.62 -2.78 -8.79
CA LEU A 76 13.03 -2.97 -7.46
C LEU A 76 13.17 -4.42 -6.96
N GLU A 77 13.12 -5.40 -7.85
CA GLU A 77 13.37 -6.81 -7.54
C GLU A 77 14.82 -7.01 -7.09
N GLU A 78 15.78 -6.47 -7.83
CA GLU A 78 17.20 -6.48 -7.44
C GLU A 78 17.43 -5.74 -6.11
N ALA A 79 16.79 -4.59 -5.91
CA ALA A 79 16.87 -3.87 -4.64
C ALA A 79 16.31 -4.68 -3.47
N THR A 80 15.24 -5.43 -3.68
CA THR A 80 14.63 -6.30 -2.66
C THR A 80 15.55 -7.48 -2.33
N ALA A 81 16.23 -8.06 -3.33
CA ALA A 81 17.17 -9.17 -3.13
C ALA A 81 18.49 -8.72 -2.46
N SER A 82 19.05 -7.60 -2.90
CA SER A 82 20.37 -7.11 -2.46
C SER A 82 20.31 -6.32 -1.15
N ARG A 83 19.22 -5.57 -0.92
CA ARG A 83 19.08 -4.61 0.18
C ARG A 83 17.68 -4.65 0.81
N PRO A 84 17.18 -5.83 1.24
CA PRO A 84 15.81 -5.98 1.78
C PRO A 84 15.53 -5.06 2.97
N GLN A 85 16.53 -4.77 3.81
CA GLN A 85 16.42 -3.87 4.95
C GLN A 85 16.03 -2.43 4.57
N GLU A 86 16.27 -2.02 3.34
CA GLU A 86 15.87 -0.69 2.86
C GLU A 86 14.40 -0.62 2.46
N ARG A 87 13.73 -1.76 2.22
CA ARG A 87 12.31 -1.82 1.87
C ARG A 87 11.90 -0.88 0.74
N VAL A 88 12.76 -0.71 -0.27
CA VAL A 88 12.54 0.25 -1.36
C VAL A 88 11.26 -0.09 -2.13
N ALA A 89 11.06 -1.36 -2.48
CA ALA A 89 9.87 -1.81 -3.18
C ALA A 89 8.58 -1.56 -2.39
N GLN A 90 8.58 -1.79 -1.08
CA GLN A 90 7.40 -1.54 -0.24
C GLN A 90 7.10 -0.04 -0.11
N ARG A 91 8.13 0.81 -0.01
CA ARG A 91 7.95 2.27 0.00
C ARG A 91 7.34 2.74 -1.31
N THR A 92 7.84 2.22 -2.44
CA THR A 92 7.27 2.53 -3.76
C THR A 92 5.81 2.09 -3.83
N LEU A 93 5.50 0.86 -3.42
CA LEU A 93 4.11 0.36 -3.43
C LEU A 93 3.19 1.21 -2.56
N ALA A 94 3.61 1.53 -1.33
CA ALA A 94 2.84 2.33 -0.40
C ALA A 94 2.61 3.75 -0.93
N ARG A 95 3.64 4.38 -1.52
CA ARG A 95 3.53 5.70 -2.15
C ARG A 95 2.54 5.67 -3.31
N GLU A 96 2.75 4.79 -4.29
CA GLU A 96 1.92 4.70 -5.50
C GLU A 96 0.43 4.52 -5.13
N LEU A 97 0.12 3.60 -4.22
CA LEU A 97 -1.25 3.32 -3.83
C LEU A 97 -1.86 4.37 -2.91
N THR A 98 -1.06 5.04 -2.08
CA THR A 98 -1.56 6.16 -1.28
C THR A 98 -1.85 7.36 -2.17
N THR A 99 -0.97 7.67 -3.13
CA THR A 99 -1.19 8.78 -4.07
C THR A 99 -2.39 8.49 -4.97
N LEU A 100 -2.57 7.24 -5.42
CA LEU A 100 -3.71 6.85 -6.23
C LEU A 100 -5.07 7.07 -5.51
N VAL A 101 -5.14 6.76 -4.22
CA VAL A 101 -6.41 6.77 -3.45
C VAL A 101 -6.65 8.10 -2.72
N HIS A 102 -5.60 8.68 -2.15
CA HIS A 102 -5.69 9.83 -1.24
C HIS A 102 -4.97 11.09 -1.77
N GLY A 103 -4.27 10.98 -2.90
CA GLY A 103 -3.56 12.09 -3.53
C GLY A 103 -2.19 12.38 -2.93
N GLU A 104 -1.38 13.14 -3.67
CA GLU A 104 0.03 13.39 -3.34
C GLU A 104 0.24 14.04 -1.98
N ALA A 105 -0.58 15.05 -1.64
CA ALA A 105 -0.45 15.78 -0.38
C ALA A 105 -0.63 14.87 0.85
N ALA A 106 -1.57 13.93 0.79
CA ALA A 106 -1.76 12.95 1.86
C ALA A 106 -0.58 11.98 1.94
N THR A 107 -0.05 11.55 0.79
CA THR A 107 1.13 10.69 0.71
C THR A 107 2.36 11.34 1.34
N GLU A 108 2.65 12.60 1.00
CA GLU A 108 3.77 13.34 1.60
C GLU A 108 3.63 13.46 3.12
N ALA A 109 2.42 13.75 3.61
CA ALA A 109 2.13 13.86 5.03
C ALA A 109 2.37 12.53 5.78
N VAL A 110 1.88 11.41 5.25
CA VAL A 110 2.06 10.09 5.90
C VAL A 110 3.48 9.58 5.82
N GLU A 111 4.23 9.89 4.75
CA GLU A 111 5.65 9.57 4.66
C GLU A 111 6.46 10.34 5.69
N HIS A 112 6.15 11.63 5.86
CA HIS A 112 6.76 12.44 6.89
C HIS A 112 6.43 11.90 8.29
N ALA A 113 5.16 11.61 8.56
CA ALA A 113 4.73 11.07 9.85
C ALA A 113 5.43 9.76 10.17
N SER A 114 5.48 8.84 9.20
CA SER A 114 6.16 7.56 9.32
C SER A 114 7.64 7.75 9.64
N ARG A 115 8.35 8.67 8.98
CA ARG A 115 9.76 8.98 9.30
C ARG A 115 9.94 9.57 10.70
N ALA A 116 9.05 10.47 11.11
CA ALA A 116 9.14 11.15 12.39
C ALA A 116 8.91 10.20 13.58
N LEU A 117 7.93 9.30 13.48
CA LEU A 117 7.61 8.32 14.54
C LEU A 117 8.74 7.32 14.80
N PHE A 118 9.52 6.97 13.78
CA PHE A 118 10.68 6.09 13.90
C PHE A 118 12.01 6.85 14.07
N GLY A 119 11.95 8.08 14.60
CA GLY A 119 13.13 8.84 15.06
C GLY A 119 13.96 9.52 13.96
N ARG A 120 13.44 9.65 12.73
CA ARG A 120 14.13 10.25 11.57
C ARG A 120 13.51 11.57 11.08
N GLY A 121 12.72 12.28 11.89
CA GLY A 121 12.10 13.54 11.50
C GLY A 121 11.52 14.37 12.66
N GLU A 122 11.22 15.65 12.40
CA GLU A 122 10.58 16.57 13.35
C GLU A 122 9.05 16.38 13.35
N LEU A 123 8.47 15.97 14.49
CA LEU A 123 7.01 15.83 14.65
C LEU A 123 6.25 17.16 14.49
N ALA A 124 6.94 18.30 14.67
CA ALA A 124 6.35 19.64 14.64
C ALA A 124 5.80 20.08 13.27
N ARG A 125 6.13 19.35 12.19
CA ARG A 125 5.71 19.67 10.82
C ARG A 125 4.53 18.83 10.32
N LEU A 126 3.96 17.96 11.15
CA LEU A 126 2.84 17.11 10.79
C LEU A 126 1.52 17.85 11.02
N ASP A 127 0.56 17.66 10.12
CA ASP A 127 -0.81 18.09 10.38
C ASP A 127 -1.43 17.26 11.52
N GLU A 128 -2.39 17.87 12.21
CA GLU A 128 -3.00 17.28 13.41
C GLU A 128 -3.70 15.95 13.10
N ALA A 129 -4.36 15.84 11.95
CA ALA A 129 -5.09 14.63 11.58
C ALA A 129 -4.15 13.45 11.34
N THR A 130 -3.04 13.67 10.64
CA THR A 130 -2.02 12.65 10.39
C THR A 130 -1.31 12.25 11.67
N LEU A 131 -0.95 13.21 12.54
CA LEU A 131 -0.34 12.91 13.84
C LEU A 131 -1.28 12.10 14.74
N ALA A 132 -2.57 12.48 14.80
CA ALA A 132 -3.56 11.74 15.57
C ALA A 132 -3.76 10.31 15.05
N ALA A 133 -3.80 10.12 13.72
CA ALA A 133 -3.90 8.80 13.10
C ALA A 133 -2.68 7.94 13.43
N ALA A 134 -1.49 8.49 13.25
CA ALA A 134 -0.23 7.86 13.62
C ALA A 134 -0.21 7.36 15.06
N LEU A 135 -0.52 8.23 16.02
CA LEU A 135 -0.50 7.89 17.44
C LEU A 135 -1.52 6.79 17.82
N ARG A 136 -2.70 6.78 17.16
CA ARG A 136 -3.71 5.73 17.39
C ARG A 136 -3.22 4.35 16.94
N GLU A 137 -2.50 4.30 15.82
CA GLU A 137 -1.98 3.05 15.26
C GLU A 137 -0.71 2.56 15.97
N THR A 138 0.13 3.48 16.48
CA THR A 138 1.39 3.15 17.16
C THR A 138 1.26 2.87 18.65
N ARG A 139 0.14 2.32 19.16
CA ARG A 139 0.00 2.02 20.61
C ARG A 139 1.25 1.27 21.11
N LEU A 140 2.04 1.96 21.93
CA LEU A 140 3.19 1.42 22.63
C LEU A 140 2.75 0.19 23.42
N PRO A 141 3.51 -0.92 23.42
CA PRO A 141 3.22 -2.03 24.31
C PRO A 141 3.21 -1.51 25.75
N SER A 142 2.09 -1.74 26.45
CA SER A 142 1.96 -1.53 27.89
C SER A 142 2.92 -2.40 28.68
#